data_AF-A0A0F9EJX9-F1
#
_entry.id   AF-A0A0F9EJX9-F1
#
_cell.length_a   1.000
_cell.length_b   1.000
_cell.length_c   1.000
_cell.angle_alpha   90.00
_cell.angle_beta   90.00
_cell.angle_gamma   90.00
#
_symmetry.space_group_name_H-M   'P 1'
#
loop_
_entity.id
_entity.type
_entity.pdbx_description
1 polymer ?
#
loop_
_entity_poly.entity_id
_entity_poly.type
_entity_poly.pdbx_seq_one_letter_code
_entity_poly.pdbx_strand_id
1 'polypeptide(L)'
;MTTFMYPPPDDRPWPTLGPFVCDFIESNLCYGPGDLLGHPVTLSDELRAWIFRIYEIEPPYVVTGTGRGRRRRKNPRAGRRRFQRCVLSLRKGSCKALALDTPLPTPTGWTTIGIIRPGDWVFDEMGNPCRVLAASEVFTGNQCFAVKFRDGSEIVADAGHRWYTEELRHRPYQGSVKTTADLAATVSLRADGARNHRIPLTRPLRMPEVELPIDPWVLGMWLGDGRTDDAEFTMAAADFEHFYGRIMEVEYHSGEPKIDSRSGAYAVRVSTAPIRKGGNPQRDTLIGRLRGLGVLNNKHVPPIYLRASVGQRLALLQGLMDSDGCIGSAGVGVSFISTIPALSDAVYELAASLGFKPSSRYRETSLRGAKKPTKPAWMVYFHASADIPVFTLPRKVSRQRPAPTGRTPMSARRHIVAVDEVESVPTRCIAVDSRSHLFLAGRAMTPTHNTEIAAWLAAVELHPDGPVRCAGFDRDQPIPRPVTD
;
A
#
# COMPACT_ATOMS: atom_id res chain seq x y z
N MET A 1 -9.26 -25.48 -16.15
CA MET A 1 -10.56 -26.09 -16.52
C MET A 1 -11.46 -26.12 -15.31
N THR A 2 -12.54 -25.35 -15.36
CA THR A 2 -13.64 -25.42 -14.40
C THR A 2 -14.35 -26.75 -14.60
N THR A 3 -14.36 -27.63 -13.61
CA THR A 3 -15.08 -28.90 -13.72
C THR A 3 -16.54 -28.64 -13.35
N PHE A 4 -17.39 -28.58 -14.37
CA PHE A 4 -18.83 -28.51 -14.22
C PHE A 4 -19.38 -29.91 -13.91
N MET A 5 -19.71 -30.17 -12.64
CA MET A 5 -20.51 -31.34 -12.27
C MET A 5 -21.99 -30.95 -12.28
N TYR A 6 -22.70 -31.38 -13.31
CA TYR A 6 -24.15 -31.20 -13.40
C TYR A 6 -24.79 -32.51 -13.87
N PRO A 7 -26.08 -32.76 -13.55
CA PRO A 7 -26.79 -33.90 -14.10
C PRO A 7 -26.77 -33.84 -15.63
N PRO A 8 -26.54 -34.96 -16.34
CA PRO A 8 -26.50 -34.97 -17.80
C PRO A 8 -27.75 -34.30 -18.41
N PRO A 9 -27.65 -33.69 -19.60
CA PRO A 9 -28.79 -33.11 -20.28
C PRO A 9 -29.87 -34.17 -20.49
N ASP A 10 -31.13 -33.84 -20.20
CA ASP A 10 -32.25 -34.70 -20.58
C ASP A 10 -32.50 -34.60 -22.08
N ASP A 11 -33.18 -35.60 -22.67
CA ASP A 11 -33.57 -35.64 -24.09
C ASP A 11 -34.39 -34.42 -24.55
N ARG A 12 -34.93 -33.64 -23.60
CA ARG A 12 -35.69 -32.43 -23.85
C ARG A 12 -35.27 -31.31 -22.91
N PRO A 13 -35.11 -30.08 -23.42
CA PRO A 13 -34.79 -28.93 -22.57
C PRO A 13 -35.98 -28.62 -21.64
N TRP A 14 -35.65 -28.26 -20.40
CA TRP A 14 -36.63 -27.77 -19.44
C TRP A 14 -36.90 -26.29 -19.67
N PRO A 15 -38.12 -25.80 -19.39
CA PRO A 15 -38.34 -24.37 -19.29
C PRO A 15 -37.40 -23.78 -18.23
N THR A 16 -36.84 -22.60 -18.48
CA THR A 16 -35.88 -21.96 -17.58
C THR A 16 -36.11 -20.46 -17.50
N LEU A 17 -35.86 -19.88 -16.33
CA LEU A 17 -35.78 -18.43 -16.13
C LEU A 17 -34.39 -17.87 -16.47
N GLY A 18 -33.46 -18.74 -16.87
CA GLY A 18 -32.07 -18.40 -17.16
C GLY A 18 -31.88 -17.18 -18.08
N PRO A 19 -32.58 -17.09 -19.24
CA PRO A 19 -32.49 -15.91 -20.11
C PRO A 19 -32.79 -14.60 -19.36
N PHE A 20 -33.88 -14.52 -18.61
CA PHE A 20 -34.25 -13.32 -17.86
C PHE A 20 -33.24 -12.96 -16.77
N VAL A 21 -32.62 -13.96 -16.15
CA VAL A 21 -31.59 -13.75 -15.12
C VAL A 21 -30.29 -13.26 -15.76
N CYS A 22 -29.89 -13.84 -16.89
CA CYS A 22 -28.76 -13.35 -17.68
C CYS A 22 -29.02 -11.91 -18.14
N ASP A 23 -30.20 -11.63 -18.70
CA ASP A 23 -30.59 -10.30 -19.15
C ASP A 23 -30.59 -9.30 -17.98
N PHE A 24 -31.10 -9.69 -16.82
CA PHE A 24 -31.04 -8.86 -15.62
C PHE A 24 -29.59 -8.55 -15.23
N ILE A 25 -28.72 -9.55 -15.17
CA ILE A 25 -27.30 -9.38 -14.83
C ILE A 25 -26.62 -8.45 -15.82
N GLU A 26 -26.76 -8.70 -17.12
CA GLU A 26 -26.06 -7.92 -18.14
C GLU A 26 -26.66 -6.52 -18.34
N SER A 27 -27.94 -6.31 -17.99
CA SER A 27 -28.61 -5.01 -18.10
C SER A 27 -28.49 -4.14 -16.85
N ASN A 28 -28.29 -4.74 -15.67
CA ASN A 28 -28.33 -4.02 -14.39
C ASN A 28 -27.02 -4.08 -13.62
N LEU A 29 -26.10 -4.99 -13.98
CA LEU A 29 -24.78 -5.10 -13.36
C LEU A 29 -23.72 -4.64 -14.34
N CYS A 30 -22.82 -3.80 -13.86
CA CYS A 30 -21.59 -3.46 -14.57
C CYS A 30 -20.41 -4.15 -13.88
N TYR A 31 -19.34 -4.38 -14.65
CA TYR A 31 -18.10 -4.83 -14.02
C TYR A 31 -17.67 -3.80 -13.00
N GLY A 32 -17.33 -4.30 -11.80
CA GLY A 32 -16.58 -3.52 -10.82
C GLY A 32 -15.22 -3.10 -11.38
N PRO A 33 -14.40 -2.37 -10.60
CA PRO A 33 -13.20 -1.75 -11.15
C PRO A 33 -12.21 -2.71 -11.83
N GLY A 34 -11.61 -2.25 -12.93
CA GLY A 34 -10.77 -3.00 -13.87
C GLY A 34 -10.87 -2.43 -15.29
N ASP A 35 -10.25 -3.07 -16.28
CA ASP A 35 -10.25 -2.63 -17.70
C ASP A 35 -11.67 -2.57 -18.32
N LEU A 36 -12.64 -3.21 -17.67
CA LEU A 36 -14.05 -3.24 -18.06
C LEU A 36 -14.94 -2.41 -17.12
N LEU A 37 -14.38 -1.55 -16.25
CA LEU A 37 -15.14 -0.74 -15.30
C LEU A 37 -16.28 0.00 -15.99
N GLY A 38 -17.50 -0.14 -15.46
CA GLY A 38 -18.68 0.54 -15.99
C GLY A 38 -19.21 -0.04 -17.29
N HIS A 39 -18.48 -0.96 -17.94
CA HIS A 39 -19.05 -1.78 -19.00
C HIS A 39 -20.07 -2.75 -18.39
N PRO A 40 -21.18 -3.02 -19.11
CA PRO A 40 -22.10 -4.08 -18.75
C PRO A 40 -21.35 -5.39 -18.51
N VAL A 41 -21.71 -6.12 -17.44
CA VAL A 41 -21.20 -7.47 -17.24
C VAL A 41 -21.53 -8.29 -18.48
N THR A 42 -20.56 -9.03 -19.01
CA THR A 42 -20.79 -10.05 -20.04
C THR A 42 -20.54 -11.43 -19.45
N LEU A 43 -21.54 -12.29 -19.55
CA LEU A 43 -21.48 -13.65 -19.03
C LEU A 43 -20.76 -14.56 -20.04
N SER A 44 -19.83 -15.40 -19.62
CA SER A 44 -19.28 -16.44 -20.51
C SER A 44 -20.35 -17.47 -20.86
N ASP A 45 -20.16 -18.21 -21.97
CA ASP A 45 -21.06 -19.30 -22.37
C ASP A 45 -21.19 -20.37 -21.28
N GLU A 46 -20.12 -20.63 -20.52
CA GLU A 46 -20.13 -21.55 -19.37
C GLU A 46 -21.03 -21.04 -18.23
N LEU A 47 -20.95 -19.75 -17.89
CA LEU A 47 -21.79 -19.14 -16.86
C LEU A 47 -23.25 -19.03 -17.31
N ARG A 48 -23.50 -18.71 -18.58
CA ARG A 48 -24.85 -18.73 -19.17
C ARG A 48 -25.43 -20.14 -19.10
N ALA A 49 -24.68 -21.15 -19.51
CA ALA A 49 -25.11 -22.55 -19.42
C ALA A 49 -25.43 -22.96 -17.98
N TRP A 50 -24.61 -22.53 -17.01
CA TRP A 50 -24.89 -22.76 -15.59
C TRP A 50 -26.17 -22.08 -15.11
N ILE A 51 -26.34 -20.79 -15.39
CA ILE A 51 -27.52 -20.01 -15.02
C ILE A 51 -28.77 -20.60 -15.67
N PHE A 52 -28.68 -21.09 -16.90
CA PHE A 52 -29.80 -21.74 -17.57
C PHE A 52 -30.23 -23.02 -16.84
N ARG A 53 -29.27 -23.85 -16.42
CA ARG A 53 -29.51 -25.12 -15.70
C ARG A 53 -30.00 -24.90 -14.27
N ILE A 54 -29.16 -24.23 -13.48
CA ILE A 54 -29.54 -23.13 -12.60
C ILE A 54 -31.04 -22.93 -12.40
N TYR A 55 -31.57 -22.19 -13.37
CA TYR A 55 -32.89 -21.61 -13.38
C TYR A 55 -33.99 -22.43 -14.06
N GLU A 56 -33.78 -23.73 -14.24
CA GLU A 56 -34.81 -24.65 -14.73
C GLU A 56 -36.00 -24.77 -13.77
N ILE A 57 -37.17 -24.78 -14.37
CA ILE A 57 -38.46 -24.91 -13.68
C ILE A 57 -39.24 -26.09 -14.22
N GLU A 58 -40.07 -26.63 -13.35
CA GLU A 58 -41.05 -27.66 -13.65
C GLU A 58 -42.02 -27.18 -14.74
N PRO A 59 -42.19 -27.93 -15.84
CA PRO A 59 -43.00 -27.50 -16.98
C PRO A 59 -44.48 -27.48 -16.59
N PRO A 60 -45.31 -26.65 -17.25
CA PRO A 60 -46.73 -26.55 -16.95
C PRO A 60 -47.49 -27.87 -17.17
N TYR A 61 -46.93 -28.78 -17.98
CA TYR A 61 -47.51 -30.07 -18.25
C TYR A 61 -46.45 -31.17 -18.31
N VAL A 62 -46.83 -32.35 -17.83
CA VAL A 62 -46.05 -33.58 -17.97
C VAL A 62 -46.66 -34.41 -19.10
N VAL A 63 -45.81 -34.96 -19.96
CA VAL A 63 -46.24 -35.89 -21.02
C VAL A 63 -45.99 -37.31 -20.52
N THR A 64 -47.04 -38.13 -20.54
CA THR A 64 -46.99 -39.55 -20.13
C THR A 64 -47.34 -40.44 -21.33
N GLY A 65 -46.73 -41.62 -21.42
CA GLY A 65 -46.92 -42.58 -22.52
C GLY A 65 -45.96 -42.36 -23.71
N THR A 66 -45.87 -43.38 -24.58
CA THR A 66 -45.00 -43.40 -25.77
C THR A 66 -45.84 -43.51 -27.07
N GLY A 67 -45.29 -43.03 -28.18
CA GLY A 67 -45.95 -43.10 -29.49
C GLY A 67 -47.32 -42.42 -29.56
N ARG A 68 -48.32 -43.11 -30.14
CA ARG A 68 -49.72 -42.66 -30.27
C ARG A 68 -50.48 -42.57 -28.93
N GLY A 69 -49.90 -43.04 -27.82
CA GLY A 69 -50.50 -43.02 -26.47
C GLY A 69 -50.13 -41.80 -25.61
N ARG A 70 -49.48 -40.76 -26.16
CA ARG A 70 -49.05 -39.59 -25.39
C ARG A 70 -50.24 -38.81 -24.82
N ARG A 71 -50.29 -38.66 -23.49
CA ARG A 71 -51.26 -37.81 -22.79
C ARG A 71 -50.54 -36.69 -22.03
N ARG A 72 -51.04 -35.46 -22.20
CA ARG A 72 -50.54 -34.25 -21.53
C ARG A 72 -51.37 -33.98 -20.28
N ARG A 73 -50.75 -33.97 -19.11
CA ARG A 73 -51.42 -33.68 -17.82
C ARG A 73 -50.80 -32.43 -17.21
N LYS A 74 -51.60 -31.57 -16.55
CA LYS A 74 -51.07 -30.43 -15.78
C LYS A 74 -50.08 -30.90 -14.72
N ASN A 75 -48.96 -30.21 -14.59
CA ASN A 75 -47.95 -30.49 -13.57
C ASN A 75 -48.30 -29.75 -12.27
N PRO A 76 -48.56 -30.43 -11.14
CA PRO A 76 -48.83 -29.80 -9.86
C PRO A 76 -47.64 -28.98 -9.33
N ARG A 77 -46.43 -29.24 -9.82
CA ARG A 77 -45.20 -28.53 -9.45
C ARG A 77 -44.83 -27.45 -10.46
N ALA A 78 -45.66 -27.18 -11.47
CA ALA A 78 -45.38 -26.19 -12.51
C ALA A 78 -44.82 -24.87 -11.94
N GLY A 79 -43.74 -24.38 -12.51
CA GLY A 79 -43.08 -23.14 -12.09
C GLY A 79 -42.16 -23.27 -10.88
N ARG A 80 -42.16 -24.41 -10.16
CA ARG A 80 -41.19 -24.67 -9.10
C ARG A 80 -39.81 -24.98 -9.69
N ARG A 81 -38.77 -24.66 -8.94
CA ARG A 81 -37.37 -24.98 -9.29
C ARG A 81 -37.16 -26.48 -9.40
N ARG A 82 -36.48 -26.89 -10.48
CA ARG A 82 -36.00 -28.26 -10.64
C ARG A 82 -34.89 -28.57 -9.63
N PHE A 83 -33.94 -27.65 -9.46
CA PHE A 83 -32.85 -27.77 -8.50
C PHE A 83 -33.11 -26.88 -7.29
N GLN A 84 -33.24 -27.50 -6.11
CA GLN A 84 -33.43 -26.78 -4.83
C GLN A 84 -32.11 -26.42 -4.15
N ARG A 85 -31.01 -27.05 -4.53
CA ARG A 85 -29.67 -26.76 -4.05
C ARG A 85 -28.72 -26.84 -5.23
N CYS A 86 -27.92 -25.81 -5.38
CA CYS A 86 -26.88 -25.75 -6.40
C CYS A 86 -25.56 -25.52 -5.68
N VAL A 87 -24.56 -26.35 -5.99
CA VAL A 87 -23.20 -26.16 -5.49
C VAL A 87 -22.34 -25.84 -6.69
N LEU A 88 -21.83 -24.61 -6.74
CA LEU A 88 -20.84 -24.22 -7.73
C LEU A 88 -19.46 -24.36 -7.10
N SER A 89 -18.80 -25.49 -7.37
CA SER A 89 -17.41 -25.70 -6.99
C SER A 89 -16.51 -25.21 -8.12
N LEU A 90 -16.22 -23.92 -8.12
CA LEU A 90 -15.07 -23.44 -8.88
C LEU A 90 -13.80 -23.95 -8.20
N ARG A 91 -12.72 -24.17 -8.94
CA ARG A 91 -11.43 -24.31 -8.27
C ARG A 91 -11.25 -23.08 -7.38
N LYS A 92 -10.89 -23.27 -6.09
CA LYS A 92 -10.19 -22.23 -5.33
C LYS A 92 -8.97 -21.89 -6.18
N GLY A 93 -9.07 -20.76 -6.87
CA GLY A 93 -8.37 -20.55 -8.13
C GLY A 93 -8.35 -19.08 -8.48
N SER A 94 -8.10 -18.26 -7.48
CA SER A 94 -7.12 -17.20 -7.62
C SER A 94 -6.67 -16.89 -6.20
N CYS A 95 -5.78 -17.75 -5.70
CA CYS A 95 -4.92 -17.42 -4.58
C CYS A 95 -4.27 -16.09 -5.01
N LYS A 96 -4.79 -14.98 -4.48
CA LYS A 96 -4.35 -13.62 -4.77
C LYS A 96 -3.69 -13.09 -3.50
N ALA A 97 -2.86 -13.90 -2.88
CA ALA A 97 -2.48 -13.74 -1.48
C ALA A 97 -1.01 -13.39 -1.33
N LEU A 98 -0.73 -12.68 -0.24
CA LEU A 98 0.61 -12.31 0.19
C LEU A 98 0.99 -13.15 1.41
N ALA A 99 2.30 -13.31 1.63
CA ALA A 99 2.80 -13.95 2.85
C ALA A 99 2.28 -13.22 4.11
N LEU A 100 1.95 -13.97 5.17
CA LEU A 100 1.31 -13.42 6.38
C LEU A 100 2.15 -12.35 7.09
N ASP A 101 3.46 -12.41 6.98
CA ASP A 101 4.41 -11.46 7.56
C ASP A 101 4.60 -10.20 6.70
N THR A 102 4.00 -10.13 5.50
CA THR A 102 4.08 -8.97 4.62
C THR A 102 3.53 -7.73 5.35
N PRO A 103 4.36 -6.70 5.58
CA PRO A 103 3.93 -5.53 6.33
C PRO A 103 3.00 -4.65 5.50
N LEU A 104 1.99 -4.08 6.15
CA LEU A 104 1.02 -3.17 5.58
C LEU A 104 1.08 -1.82 6.31
N PRO A 105 1.24 -0.69 5.59
CA PRO A 105 1.18 0.63 6.20
C PRO A 105 -0.28 0.95 6.56
N THR A 106 -0.47 1.49 7.76
CA THR A 106 -1.79 1.90 8.28
C THR A 106 -1.71 3.32 8.84
N PRO A 107 -2.83 4.05 8.97
CA PRO A 107 -2.85 5.38 9.59
C PRO A 107 -2.31 5.41 11.03
N THR A 108 -2.27 4.27 11.73
CA THR A 108 -1.80 4.16 13.13
C THR A 108 -0.42 3.54 13.27
N GLY A 109 0.22 3.11 12.18
CA GLY A 109 1.54 2.48 12.21
C GLY A 109 1.70 1.40 11.16
N TRP A 110 2.18 0.24 11.57
CA TRP A 110 2.34 -0.94 10.72
C TRP A 110 1.53 -2.10 11.28
N THR A 111 1.00 -2.91 10.38
CA THR A 111 0.45 -4.23 10.68
C THR A 111 1.00 -5.22 9.64
N THR A 112 0.47 -6.43 9.59
CA THR A 112 0.79 -7.42 8.56
C THR A 112 -0.46 -8.03 7.95
N ILE A 113 -0.30 -8.68 6.79
CA ILE A 113 -1.37 -9.44 6.13
C ILE A 113 -1.97 -10.53 7.03
N GLY A 114 -1.19 -11.10 7.94
CA GLY A 114 -1.67 -12.09 8.90
C GLY A 114 -2.57 -11.51 9.99
N ILE A 115 -2.35 -10.26 10.39
CA ILE A 115 -3.02 -9.64 11.54
C ILE A 115 -4.22 -8.79 11.11
N ILE A 116 -4.14 -8.15 9.94
CA ILE A 116 -5.19 -7.24 9.42
C ILE A 116 -6.57 -7.91 9.40
N ARG A 117 -7.60 -7.14 9.78
CA ARG A 117 -9.00 -7.59 9.87
C ARG A 117 -9.92 -6.73 9.02
N PRO A 118 -11.08 -7.27 8.61
CA PRO A 118 -12.17 -6.45 8.07
C PRO A 118 -12.51 -5.31 9.02
N GLY A 119 -12.64 -4.10 8.48
CA GLY A 119 -12.87 -2.87 9.25
C GLY A 119 -11.61 -2.03 9.48
N ASP A 120 -10.42 -2.61 9.41
CA ASP A 120 -9.14 -1.90 9.54
C ASP A 120 -8.86 -0.99 8.33
N TRP A 121 -7.84 -0.13 8.47
CA TRP A 121 -7.45 0.84 7.45
C TRP A 121 -6.05 0.56 6.92
N VAL A 122 -5.90 0.59 5.60
CA VAL A 122 -4.62 0.56 4.88
C VAL A 122 -4.57 1.75 3.90
N PHE A 123 -3.57 1.82 3.03
CA PHE A 123 -3.47 2.87 2.01
C PHE A 123 -3.60 2.33 0.60
N ASP A 124 -4.17 3.12 -0.30
CA ASP A 124 -4.19 2.90 -1.76
C ASP A 124 -2.93 3.43 -2.46
N GLU A 125 -2.82 3.24 -3.78
CA GLU A 125 -1.71 3.72 -4.60
C GLU A 125 -1.63 5.25 -4.69
N MET A 126 -2.74 5.94 -4.47
CA MET A 126 -2.86 7.40 -4.43
C MET A 126 -2.53 7.98 -3.06
N GLY A 127 -2.18 7.12 -2.10
CA GLY A 127 -1.83 7.47 -0.74
C GLY A 127 -3.04 7.74 0.16
N ASN A 128 -4.28 7.51 -0.30
CA ASN A 128 -5.46 7.71 0.54
C ASN A 128 -5.67 6.51 1.47
N PRO A 129 -6.12 6.74 2.71
CA PRO A 129 -6.65 5.66 3.54
C PRO A 129 -7.82 4.97 2.86
N CYS A 130 -7.82 3.64 2.84
CA CYS A 130 -8.93 2.81 2.38
C CYS A 130 -9.21 1.70 3.38
N ARG A 131 -10.47 1.24 3.43
CA ARG A 131 -10.94 0.28 4.42
C ARG A 131 -10.79 -1.15 3.90
N VAL A 132 -10.36 -2.04 4.78
CA VAL A 132 -10.36 -3.48 4.54
C VAL A 132 -11.78 -3.99 4.64
N LEU A 133 -12.31 -4.52 3.53
CA LEU A 133 -13.67 -5.03 3.43
C LEU A 133 -13.79 -6.48 3.89
N ALA A 134 -12.80 -7.30 3.52
CA ALA A 134 -12.77 -8.72 3.84
C ALA A 134 -11.33 -9.23 3.91
N ALA A 135 -11.12 -10.31 4.66
CA ALA A 135 -9.89 -11.06 4.68
C ALA A 135 -10.23 -12.55 4.53
N SER A 136 -9.48 -13.28 3.70
CA SER A 136 -9.69 -14.71 3.53
C SER A 136 -9.23 -15.52 4.74
N GLU A 137 -9.58 -16.80 4.77
CA GLU A 137 -8.80 -17.79 5.53
C GLU A 137 -7.34 -17.81 5.05
N VAL A 138 -6.47 -18.40 5.87
CA VAL A 138 -5.08 -18.64 5.50
C VAL A 138 -5.01 -19.79 4.50
N PHE A 139 -4.32 -19.56 3.39
CA PHE A 139 -4.00 -20.58 2.41
C PHE A 139 -2.63 -21.20 2.72
N THR A 140 -2.51 -22.51 2.52
CA THR A 140 -1.29 -23.28 2.74
C THR A 140 -1.02 -24.19 1.55
N GLY A 141 0.26 -24.45 1.23
CA GLY A 141 0.64 -25.33 0.12
C GLY A 141 0.53 -24.68 -1.26
N ASN A 142 0.30 -23.37 -1.33
CA ASN A 142 0.33 -22.62 -2.59
C ASN A 142 1.77 -22.44 -3.07
N GLN A 143 1.98 -22.53 -4.38
CA GLN A 143 3.24 -22.10 -5.01
C GLN A 143 3.44 -20.61 -4.74
N CYS A 144 4.61 -20.26 -4.20
CA CYS A 144 4.96 -18.90 -3.79
C CYS A 144 6.19 -18.41 -4.54
N PHE A 145 6.25 -17.10 -4.74
CA PHE A 145 7.37 -16.43 -5.40
C PHE A 145 7.80 -15.20 -4.62
N ALA A 146 9.10 -14.97 -4.56
CA ALA A 146 9.71 -13.73 -4.10
C ALA A 146 9.81 -12.74 -5.27
N VAL A 147 8.95 -11.71 -5.28
CA VAL A 147 8.99 -10.62 -6.27
C VAL A 147 10.01 -9.59 -5.81
N LYS A 148 11.15 -9.53 -6.51
CA LYS A 148 12.29 -8.67 -6.16
C LYS A 148 12.32 -7.41 -7.01
N PHE A 149 12.55 -6.27 -6.38
CA PHE A 149 12.62 -4.96 -7.03
C PHE A 149 14.04 -4.40 -7.10
N ARG A 150 14.29 -3.51 -8.06
CA ARG A 150 15.64 -2.93 -8.31
C ARG A 150 16.18 -2.15 -7.10
N ASP A 151 15.32 -1.61 -6.25
CA ASP A 151 15.71 -0.86 -5.06
C ASP A 151 16.07 -1.77 -3.86
N GLY A 152 15.97 -3.09 -4.04
CA GLY A 152 16.27 -4.09 -3.01
C GLY A 152 15.05 -4.51 -2.19
N SER A 153 13.88 -3.92 -2.42
CA SER A 153 12.64 -4.36 -1.78
C SER A 153 12.17 -5.70 -2.37
N GLU A 154 11.45 -6.46 -1.55
CA GLU A 154 10.92 -7.79 -1.89
C GLU A 154 9.54 -7.98 -1.27
N ILE A 155 8.65 -8.68 -1.98
CA ILE A 155 7.36 -9.14 -1.47
C ILE A 155 7.16 -10.59 -1.89
N VAL A 156 6.81 -11.44 -0.92
CA VAL A 156 6.46 -12.84 -1.18
C VAL A 156 4.96 -12.95 -1.42
N ALA A 157 4.59 -13.50 -2.57
CA ALA A 157 3.22 -13.65 -3.00
C ALA A 157 3.00 -15.02 -3.61
N ASP A 158 1.78 -15.52 -3.55
CA ASP A 158 1.45 -16.75 -4.28
C ASP A 158 1.41 -16.52 -5.80
N ALA A 159 1.38 -17.63 -6.54
CA ALA A 159 1.35 -17.65 -8.00
C ALA A 159 0.24 -16.79 -8.62
N GLY A 160 -0.94 -16.71 -7.98
CA GLY A 160 -2.10 -16.02 -8.54
C GLY A 160 -2.25 -14.56 -8.06
N HIS A 161 -1.41 -14.08 -7.14
CA HIS A 161 -1.42 -12.68 -6.69
C HIS A 161 -1.22 -11.75 -7.87
N ARG A 162 -2.02 -10.68 -7.90
CA ARG A 162 -2.13 -9.79 -9.05
C ARG A 162 -1.37 -8.50 -8.80
N TRP A 163 -0.74 -8.02 -9.86
CA TRP A 163 0.07 -6.82 -9.87
C TRP A 163 -0.34 -5.96 -11.06
N TYR A 164 -0.58 -4.68 -10.83
CA TYR A 164 -0.63 -3.72 -11.94
C TYR A 164 0.80 -3.42 -12.38
N THR A 165 1.13 -3.73 -13.64
CA THR A 165 2.48 -3.51 -14.19
C THR A 165 2.44 -2.82 -15.55
N GLU A 166 3.39 -1.94 -15.80
CA GLU A 166 3.69 -1.41 -17.14
C GLU A 166 4.69 -2.35 -17.83
N GLU A 167 4.31 -2.95 -18.96
CA GLU A 167 5.19 -3.79 -19.78
C GLU A 167 6.10 -2.93 -20.67
N LEU A 168 7.37 -3.33 -20.77
CA LEU A 168 8.42 -2.58 -21.49
C LEU A 168 8.72 -3.17 -22.88
N ARG A 169 7.98 -4.21 -23.31
CA ARG A 169 8.18 -4.91 -24.58
C ARG A 169 7.80 -4.09 -25.80
N HIS A 170 6.66 -3.38 -25.74
CA HIS A 170 6.09 -2.64 -26.87
C HIS A 170 5.75 -1.22 -26.46
N ARG A 171 6.05 -0.24 -27.34
CA ARG A 171 5.65 1.16 -27.15
C ARG A 171 4.35 1.44 -27.91
N PRO A 172 3.42 2.27 -27.38
CA PRO A 172 3.46 2.87 -26.04
C PRO A 172 3.37 1.79 -24.95
N TYR A 173 4.08 1.99 -23.83
CA TYR A 173 4.05 1.02 -22.73
C TYR A 173 2.62 0.95 -22.18
N GLN A 174 2.06 -0.25 -22.15
CA GLN A 174 0.71 -0.48 -21.66
C GLN A 174 0.76 -1.01 -20.23
N GLY A 175 -0.08 -0.43 -19.37
CA GLY A 175 -0.35 -0.97 -18.05
C GLY A 175 -1.38 -2.09 -18.15
N SER A 176 -1.11 -3.22 -17.50
CA SER A 176 -2.07 -4.31 -17.37
C SER A 176 -1.87 -5.06 -16.06
N VAL A 177 -2.91 -5.78 -15.64
CA VAL A 177 -2.85 -6.64 -14.46
C VAL A 177 -2.25 -7.99 -14.84
N LYS A 178 -1.23 -8.43 -14.09
CA LYS A 178 -0.55 -9.73 -14.28
C LYS A 178 -0.54 -10.52 -12.97
N THR A 179 -0.64 -11.83 -13.06
CA THR A 179 -0.40 -12.70 -11.89
C THR A 179 1.10 -12.80 -11.59
N THR A 180 1.48 -13.20 -10.37
CA THR A 180 2.88 -13.45 -10.02
C THR A 180 3.49 -14.52 -10.92
N ALA A 181 2.74 -15.55 -11.30
CA ALA A 181 3.18 -16.57 -12.25
C ALA A 181 3.42 -16.00 -13.66
N ASP A 182 2.54 -15.11 -14.14
CA ASP A 182 2.77 -14.40 -15.41
C ASP A 182 4.06 -13.58 -15.35
N LEU A 183 4.25 -12.83 -14.25
CA LEU A 183 5.47 -12.05 -14.03
C LEU A 183 6.71 -12.94 -14.00
N ALA A 184 6.65 -14.12 -13.37
CA ALA A 184 7.75 -15.08 -13.37
C ALA A 184 8.11 -15.54 -14.79
N ALA A 185 7.10 -15.82 -15.62
CA ALA A 185 7.30 -16.21 -17.01
C ALA A 185 7.83 -15.07 -17.89
N THR A 186 7.54 -13.81 -17.57
CA THR A 186 7.82 -12.66 -18.46
C THR A 186 8.74 -11.59 -17.86
N VAL A 187 9.37 -11.81 -16.70
CA VAL A 187 10.23 -10.83 -16.01
C VAL A 187 11.37 -10.30 -16.90
N SER A 188 11.88 -11.16 -17.80
CA SER A 188 12.95 -10.85 -18.74
C SER A 188 12.41 -10.83 -20.18
N LEU A 189 12.71 -9.75 -20.92
CA LEU A 189 12.29 -9.53 -22.30
C LEU A 189 13.06 -10.37 -23.32
N ARG A 190 14.34 -10.66 -23.04
CA ARG A 190 15.34 -11.14 -24.00
C ARG A 190 16.48 -11.88 -23.26
N ALA A 191 17.25 -12.67 -24.00
CA ALA A 191 18.48 -13.31 -23.52
C ALA A 191 19.57 -12.32 -23.04
N ASP A 192 19.41 -11.02 -23.33
CA ASP A 192 20.29 -9.93 -22.88
C ASP A 192 19.99 -9.43 -21.44
N GLY A 193 18.95 -9.95 -20.78
CA GLY A 193 18.57 -9.58 -19.41
C GLY A 193 17.76 -8.27 -19.28
N ALA A 194 17.25 -7.70 -20.38
CA ALA A 194 16.38 -6.54 -20.33
C ALA A 194 15.08 -6.83 -19.56
N ARG A 195 14.74 -5.98 -18.58
CA ARG A 195 13.61 -6.21 -17.65
C ARG A 195 12.30 -5.77 -18.28
N ASN A 196 11.25 -6.58 -18.15
CA ASN A 196 9.96 -6.33 -18.80
C ASN A 196 8.99 -5.51 -17.94
N HIS A 197 8.96 -5.72 -16.62
CA HIS A 197 7.89 -5.16 -15.79
C HIS A 197 8.36 -4.08 -14.84
N ARG A 198 7.50 -3.07 -14.66
CA ARG A 198 7.65 -2.07 -13.60
C ARG A 198 6.29 -1.67 -13.03
N ILE A 199 6.26 -1.33 -11.75
CA ILE A 199 5.07 -0.88 -11.03
C ILE A 199 5.18 0.64 -10.80
N PRO A 200 4.12 1.42 -11.04
CA PRO A 200 4.08 2.83 -10.64
C PRO A 200 4.37 3.01 -9.15
N LEU A 201 5.05 4.09 -8.78
CA LEU A 201 5.29 4.40 -7.38
C LEU A 201 4.02 4.97 -6.73
N THR A 202 3.82 4.67 -5.44
CA THR A 202 2.74 5.28 -4.65
C THR A 202 2.92 6.80 -4.55
N ARG A 203 1.80 7.52 -4.45
CA ARG A 203 1.79 8.95 -4.11
C ARG A 203 2.05 9.13 -2.59
N PRO A 204 2.40 10.35 -2.13
CA PRO A 204 2.57 10.59 -0.70
C PRO A 204 1.33 10.17 0.09
N LEU A 205 1.54 9.43 1.18
CA LEU A 205 0.45 9.02 2.07
C LEU A 205 -0.28 10.25 2.61
N ARG A 206 -1.59 10.29 2.49
CA ARG A 206 -2.42 11.40 2.97
C ARG A 206 -2.90 11.08 4.37
N MET A 207 -2.36 11.83 5.32
CA MET A 207 -2.74 11.79 6.72
C MET A 207 -3.07 13.21 7.17
N PRO A 208 -3.97 13.38 8.14
CA PRO A 208 -4.34 14.69 8.65
C PRO A 208 -3.14 15.37 9.31
N GLU A 209 -3.22 16.69 9.41
CA GLU A 209 -2.32 17.44 10.27
C GLU A 209 -2.61 17.10 11.74
N VAL A 210 -1.55 16.99 12.53
CA VAL A 210 -1.63 16.65 13.95
C VAL A 210 -0.86 17.67 14.77
N GLU A 211 -1.31 17.94 15.99
CA GLU A 211 -0.55 18.80 16.89
C GLU A 211 0.69 18.05 17.39
N LEU A 212 1.88 18.52 16.98
CA LEU A 212 3.15 17.88 17.28
C LEU A 212 3.84 18.60 18.44
N PRO A 213 4.38 17.88 19.44
CA PRO A 213 5.02 18.53 20.58
C PRO A 213 6.22 19.40 20.19
N ILE A 214 6.99 19.01 19.20
CA ILE A 214 8.13 19.78 18.68
C ILE A 214 7.90 20.03 17.20
N ASP A 215 8.24 21.21 16.71
CA ASP A 215 8.26 21.49 15.27
C ASP A 215 9.03 20.37 14.52
N PRO A 216 8.46 19.81 13.43
CA PRO A 216 9.07 18.67 12.76
C PRO A 216 10.49 18.92 12.28
N TRP A 217 10.76 20.10 11.70
CA TRP A 217 12.09 20.43 11.19
C TRP A 217 13.09 20.56 12.34
N VAL A 218 12.69 21.22 13.44
CA VAL A 218 13.53 21.34 14.64
C VAL A 218 13.86 19.96 15.24
N LEU A 219 12.87 19.06 15.35
CA LEU A 219 13.11 17.70 15.81
C LEU A 219 14.06 16.96 14.87
N GLY A 220 13.88 17.09 13.55
CA GLY A 220 14.75 16.44 12.56
C GLY A 220 16.20 16.89 12.67
N MET A 221 16.43 18.20 12.77
CA MET A 221 17.76 18.78 13.00
C MET A 221 18.38 18.27 14.31
N TRP A 222 17.59 18.16 15.38
CA TRP A 222 18.08 17.70 16.68
C TRP A 222 18.45 16.21 16.66
N LEU A 223 17.63 15.39 15.99
CA LEU A 223 17.90 13.96 15.87
C LEU A 223 19.22 13.69 15.15
N GLY A 224 19.58 14.51 14.16
CA GLY A 224 20.89 14.47 13.53
C GLY A 224 22.01 15.03 14.41
N ASP A 225 22.13 16.36 14.44
CA ASP A 225 23.27 17.08 15.03
C ASP A 225 23.02 17.62 16.45
N GLY A 226 21.89 17.29 17.07
CA GLY A 226 21.62 17.61 18.46
C GLY A 226 22.44 16.75 19.44
N ARG A 227 22.77 17.32 20.59
CA ARG A 227 23.32 16.55 21.72
C ARG A 227 22.29 15.55 22.22
N THR A 228 22.72 14.33 22.50
CA THR A 228 21.81 13.25 22.95
C THR A 228 21.13 13.55 24.29
N ASP A 229 21.77 14.36 25.14
CA ASP A 229 21.40 14.61 26.53
C ASP A 229 20.86 16.03 26.80
N ASP A 230 20.85 16.90 25.78
CA ASP A 230 20.53 18.33 25.93
C ASP A 230 19.87 18.92 24.67
N ALA A 231 19.18 20.05 24.82
CA ALA A 231 18.59 20.82 23.71
C ALA A 231 19.63 21.74 23.03
N GLU A 232 20.84 21.22 22.78
CA GLU A 232 21.94 21.92 22.12
C GLU A 232 22.20 21.29 20.75
N PHE A 233 22.32 22.12 19.71
CA PHE A 233 22.52 21.74 18.32
C PHE A 233 23.94 22.11 17.90
N THR A 234 24.61 21.23 17.16
CA THR A 234 25.93 21.52 16.58
C THR A 234 25.80 21.75 15.08
N MET A 235 26.47 22.75 14.51
CA MET A 235 26.43 23.00 13.07
C MET A 235 27.68 23.71 12.57
N ALA A 236 27.90 23.67 11.25
CA ALA A 236 28.93 24.50 10.62
C ALA A 236 28.55 25.99 10.73
N ALA A 237 29.53 26.87 10.95
CA ALA A 237 29.29 28.32 11.04
C ALA A 237 28.58 28.89 9.79
N ALA A 238 28.85 28.33 8.61
CA ALA A 238 28.21 28.73 7.35
C ALA A 238 26.71 28.39 7.28
N ASP A 239 26.22 27.46 8.11
CA ASP A 239 24.82 27.04 8.15
C ASP A 239 24.03 27.78 9.26
N PHE A 240 24.71 28.57 10.12
CA PHE A 240 24.13 29.19 11.32
C PHE A 240 23.01 30.20 11.01
N GLU A 241 23.20 31.11 10.06
CA GLU A 241 22.20 32.13 9.72
C GLU A 241 20.87 31.49 9.27
N HIS A 242 20.96 30.45 8.43
CA HIS A 242 19.79 29.70 8.00
C HIS A 242 19.12 28.99 9.18
N PHE A 243 19.90 28.30 10.01
CA PHE A 243 19.38 27.65 11.21
C PHE A 243 18.67 28.65 12.13
N TYR A 244 19.31 29.78 12.44
CA TYR A 244 18.75 30.81 13.30
C TYR A 244 17.44 31.36 12.73
N GLY A 245 17.38 31.65 11.43
CA GLY A 245 16.17 32.07 10.74
C GLY A 245 15.01 31.06 10.91
N ARG A 246 15.29 29.77 10.74
CA ARG A 246 14.30 28.70 10.93
C ARG A 246 13.81 28.60 12.37
N ILE A 247 14.69 28.75 13.36
CA ILE A 247 14.31 28.76 14.79
C ILE A 247 13.40 29.95 15.11
N MET A 248 13.67 31.14 14.57
CA MET A 248 12.81 32.31 14.75
C MET A 248 11.46 32.17 14.04
N GLU A 249 11.43 31.58 12.85
CA GLU A 249 10.20 31.34 12.06
C GLU A 249 9.19 30.46 12.80
N VAL A 250 9.67 29.48 13.57
CA VAL A 250 8.83 28.60 14.39
C VAL A 250 8.62 29.14 15.81
N GLU A 251 8.95 30.42 16.05
CA GLU A 251 8.81 31.14 17.32
C GLU A 251 9.57 30.52 18.50
N TYR A 252 10.69 29.85 18.23
CA TYR A 252 11.57 29.31 19.26
C TYR A 252 12.65 30.33 19.63
N HIS A 253 13.33 30.09 20.75
CA HIS A 253 14.42 30.93 21.25
C HIS A 253 15.75 30.20 21.17
N SER A 254 16.81 30.90 20.81
CA SER A 254 18.18 30.42 20.84
C SER A 254 19.02 31.19 21.88
N GLY A 255 20.01 30.51 22.46
CA GLY A 255 21.03 31.14 23.29
C GLY A 255 22.19 31.65 22.44
N GLU A 256 23.13 32.36 23.07
CA GLU A 256 24.37 32.76 22.40
C GLU A 256 25.13 31.51 21.90
N PRO A 257 25.59 31.51 20.63
CA PRO A 257 26.33 30.39 20.07
C PRO A 257 27.68 30.25 20.77
N LYS A 258 28.01 29.02 21.19
CA LYS A 258 29.38 28.68 21.62
C LYS A 258 30.17 28.24 20.39
N ILE A 259 31.40 28.74 20.25
CA ILE A 259 32.26 28.43 19.11
C ILE A 259 33.31 27.40 19.54
N ASP A 260 33.37 26.26 18.86
CA ASP A 260 34.43 25.28 19.05
C ASP A 260 35.74 25.81 18.45
N SER A 261 36.75 25.99 19.30
CA SER A 261 38.05 26.56 18.91
C SER A 261 38.82 25.75 17.85
N ARG A 262 38.52 24.46 17.66
CA ARG A 262 39.27 23.57 16.76
C ARG A 262 38.64 23.49 15.37
N SER A 263 37.32 23.39 15.34
CA SER A 263 36.54 23.18 14.11
C SER A 263 35.86 24.46 13.62
N GLY A 264 35.71 25.47 14.47
CA GLY A 264 34.89 26.66 14.20
C GLY A 264 33.39 26.34 14.18
N ALA A 265 32.97 25.14 14.57
CA ALA A 265 31.57 24.75 14.63
C ALA A 265 30.83 25.52 15.74
N TYR A 266 29.55 25.80 15.51
CA TYR A 266 28.70 26.49 16.46
C TYR A 266 27.87 25.46 17.23
N ALA A 267 27.80 25.63 18.55
CA ALA A 267 26.91 24.90 19.44
C ALA A 267 25.88 25.88 20.03
N VAL A 268 24.59 25.62 19.76
CA VAL A 268 23.50 26.55 20.05
C VAL A 268 22.44 25.84 20.88
N ARG A 269 22.14 26.37 22.06
CA ARG A 269 21.01 25.89 22.86
C ARG A 269 19.71 26.50 22.35
N VAL A 270 18.69 25.68 22.17
CA VAL A 270 17.35 26.10 21.72
C VAL A 270 16.31 25.79 22.80
N SER A 271 15.28 26.62 22.89
CA SER A 271 14.17 26.48 23.84
C SER A 271 12.87 27.02 23.25
N THR A 272 11.74 26.44 23.64
CA THR A 272 10.38 26.92 23.34
C THR A 272 9.95 28.09 24.22
N ALA A 273 10.80 28.51 25.16
CA ALA A 273 10.59 29.66 26.03
C ALA A 273 11.90 30.46 26.20
N PRO A 274 11.85 31.75 26.56
CA PRO A 274 13.05 32.59 26.69
C PRO A 274 14.10 31.98 27.62
N ILE A 275 15.33 31.89 27.14
CA ILE A 275 16.46 31.32 27.88
C ILE A 275 16.95 32.34 28.92
N ARG A 276 16.75 32.04 30.21
CA ARG A 276 17.21 32.88 31.34
C ARG A 276 18.19 32.09 32.22
N LYS A 277 19.22 32.77 32.72
CA LYS A 277 20.16 32.21 33.72
C LYS A 277 19.38 31.89 35.00
N GLY A 278 19.41 30.63 35.46
CA GLY A 278 18.67 30.18 36.65
C GLY A 278 17.16 29.91 36.46
N GLY A 279 16.69 29.74 35.22
CA GLY A 279 15.27 29.51 34.93
C GLY A 279 14.70 28.21 35.52
N ASN A 280 13.43 28.24 35.94
CA ASN A 280 12.71 27.09 36.50
C ASN A 280 12.61 25.95 35.45
N PRO A 281 13.08 24.72 35.76
CA PRO A 281 12.99 23.56 34.88
C PRO A 281 11.56 23.06 34.58
N GLN A 282 10.53 23.62 35.24
CA GLN A 282 9.11 23.30 35.02
C GLN A 282 8.45 24.08 33.87
N ARG A 283 9.19 24.93 33.14
CA ARG A 283 8.67 25.59 31.94
C ARG A 283 8.58 24.60 30.77
N ASP A 284 7.59 24.80 29.92
CA ASP A 284 7.48 24.15 28.61
C ASP A 284 8.69 24.55 27.75
N THR A 285 9.73 23.72 27.81
CA THR A 285 11.05 23.93 27.22
C THR A 285 11.32 22.83 26.21
N LEU A 286 12.15 23.09 25.21
CA LEU A 286 12.50 22.08 24.21
C LEU A 286 13.07 20.80 24.86
N ILE A 287 13.93 20.93 25.87
CA ILE A 287 14.44 19.78 26.63
C ILE A 287 13.34 19.00 27.36
N GLY A 288 12.33 19.70 27.89
CA GLY A 288 11.14 19.08 28.49
C GLY A 288 10.34 18.30 27.46
N ARG A 289 10.11 18.87 26.27
CA ARG A 289 9.40 18.21 25.17
C ARG A 289 10.17 17.01 24.61
N LEU A 290 11.50 17.12 24.46
CA LEU A 290 12.37 16.00 24.05
C LEU A 290 12.32 14.85 25.07
N ARG A 291 12.28 15.18 26.37
CA ARG A 291 12.09 14.18 27.45
C ARG A 291 10.71 13.53 27.36
N GLY A 292 9.66 14.33 27.15
CA GLY A 292 8.29 13.84 27.01
C GLY A 292 8.09 12.90 25.82
N LEU A 293 8.82 13.13 24.72
CA LEU A 293 8.85 12.24 23.55
C LEU A 293 9.75 11.00 23.74
N GLY A 294 10.51 10.91 24.82
CA GLY A 294 11.41 9.79 25.09
C GLY A 294 12.62 9.70 24.15
N VAL A 295 12.99 10.81 23.48
CA VAL A 295 14.08 10.84 22.49
C VAL A 295 15.44 11.22 23.08
N LEU A 296 15.48 11.80 24.29
CA LEU A 296 16.73 12.07 25.01
C LEU A 296 17.43 10.75 25.37
N ASN A 297 18.74 10.68 25.12
CA ASN A 297 19.58 9.48 25.26
C ASN A 297 19.12 8.27 24.43
N ASN A 298 18.13 8.46 23.55
CA ASN A 298 17.49 7.42 22.77
C ASN A 298 16.95 8.02 21.47
N LYS A 299 17.84 8.55 20.62
CA LYS A 299 17.45 9.22 19.38
C LYS A 299 16.69 8.27 18.46
N HIS A 300 15.40 8.54 18.27
CA HIS A 300 14.51 7.87 17.33
C HIS A 300 13.42 8.86 16.89
N VAL A 301 12.74 8.57 15.78
CA VAL A 301 11.57 9.35 15.35
C VAL A 301 10.32 8.80 16.04
N PRO A 302 9.57 9.60 16.81
CA PRO A 302 8.35 9.13 17.46
C PRO A 302 7.23 8.80 16.43
N PRO A 303 6.41 7.77 16.66
CA PRO A 303 5.39 7.33 15.69
C PRO A 303 4.40 8.40 15.24
N ILE A 304 4.04 9.35 16.13
CA ILE A 304 3.13 10.47 15.79
C ILE A 304 3.67 11.32 14.62
N TYR A 305 5.00 11.45 14.50
CA TYR A 305 5.61 12.16 13.37
C TYR A 305 5.58 11.33 12.09
N LEU A 306 5.77 10.00 12.18
CA LEU A 306 5.67 9.10 11.02
C LEU A 306 4.25 9.00 10.46
N ARG A 307 3.23 9.40 11.24
CA ARG A 307 1.82 9.44 10.84
C ARG A 307 1.23 10.86 10.74
N ALA A 308 2.10 11.87 10.76
CA ALA A 308 1.71 13.26 10.56
C ALA A 308 1.42 13.58 9.08
N SER A 309 0.91 14.79 8.80
CA SER A 309 0.59 15.21 7.44
C SER A 309 1.79 15.15 6.51
N VAL A 310 1.53 15.19 5.19
CA VAL A 310 2.60 15.24 4.17
C VAL A 310 3.58 16.39 4.46
N GLY A 311 3.07 17.57 4.80
CA GLY A 311 3.90 18.74 5.11
C GLY A 311 4.76 18.53 6.35
N GLN A 312 4.17 18.00 7.43
CA GLN A 312 4.89 17.76 8.69
C GLN A 312 5.97 16.68 8.54
N ARG A 313 5.69 15.59 7.80
CA ARG A 313 6.70 14.56 7.50
C ARG A 313 7.81 15.07 6.59
N LEU A 314 7.48 15.91 5.63
CA LEU A 314 8.48 16.55 4.78
C LEU A 314 9.38 17.49 5.58
N ALA A 315 8.81 18.30 6.47
CA ALA A 315 9.58 19.17 7.37
C ALA A 315 10.51 18.37 8.30
N LEU A 316 10.05 17.26 8.85
CA LEU A 316 10.90 16.35 9.63
C LEU A 316 12.05 15.77 8.81
N LEU A 317 11.74 15.27 7.60
CA LEU A 317 12.75 14.75 6.69
C LEU A 317 13.77 15.84 6.32
N GLN A 318 13.32 17.06 6.06
CA GLN A 318 14.17 18.19 5.77
C GLN A 318 15.14 18.49 6.90
N GLY A 319 14.70 18.46 8.17
CA GLY A 319 15.59 18.64 9.31
C GLY A 319 16.67 17.56 9.38
N LEU A 320 16.29 16.28 9.23
CA LEU A 320 17.24 15.15 9.19
C LEU A 320 18.22 15.24 8.01
N MET A 321 17.77 15.76 6.87
CA MET A 321 18.58 15.90 5.68
C MET A 321 19.47 17.16 5.71
N ASP A 322 19.06 18.21 6.42
CA ASP A 322 19.86 19.42 6.63
C ASP A 322 21.03 19.17 7.59
N SER A 323 20.88 18.27 8.58
CA SER A 323 22.00 17.78 9.39
C SER A 323 22.88 16.82 8.59
N ASP A 324 22.47 15.55 8.48
CA ASP A 324 23.30 14.42 8.04
C ASP A 324 23.04 14.02 6.59
N GLY A 325 22.11 14.70 5.92
CA GLY A 325 21.82 14.48 4.51
C GLY A 325 22.88 15.08 3.58
N CYS A 326 23.14 14.36 2.49
CA CYS A 326 24.03 14.80 1.43
C CYS A 326 23.32 14.72 0.08
N ILE A 327 23.67 15.65 -0.82
CA ILE A 327 23.25 15.63 -2.21
C ILE A 327 24.44 15.32 -3.12
N GLY A 328 24.25 14.38 -4.04
CA GLY A 328 25.25 13.98 -5.02
C GLY A 328 25.58 15.10 -6.01
N SER A 329 26.71 15.00 -6.70
CA SER A 329 27.15 15.99 -7.70
C SER A 329 26.18 16.13 -8.89
N ALA A 330 25.45 15.06 -9.23
CA ALA A 330 24.41 15.08 -10.27
C ALA A 330 23.16 15.89 -9.89
N GLY A 331 23.00 16.27 -8.61
CA GLY A 331 21.91 17.13 -8.15
C GLY A 331 20.52 16.49 -8.02
N VAL A 332 20.43 15.16 -8.09
CA VAL A 332 19.15 14.42 -7.98
C VAL A 332 19.18 13.27 -6.98
N GLY A 333 20.36 12.67 -6.75
CA GLY A 333 20.54 11.60 -5.78
C GLY A 333 20.88 12.18 -4.41
N VAL A 334 20.15 11.78 -3.38
CA VAL A 334 20.35 12.23 -2.00
C VAL A 334 20.57 11.02 -1.09
N SER A 335 21.34 11.21 -0.03
CA SER A 335 21.61 10.16 0.94
C SER A 335 21.61 10.68 2.37
N PHE A 336 21.09 9.88 3.30
CA PHE A 336 21.23 10.05 4.73
C PHE A 336 22.07 8.88 5.28
N ILE A 337 23.00 9.15 6.19
CA ILE A 337 23.84 8.12 6.81
C ILE A 337 23.76 8.27 8.31
N SER A 338 23.45 7.18 9.02
CA SER A 338 23.51 7.16 10.48
C SER A 338 24.14 5.88 11.01
N THR A 339 24.76 5.97 12.19
CA THR A 339 25.19 4.81 12.98
C THR A 339 24.08 4.31 13.91
N ILE A 340 22.93 4.99 13.94
CA ILE A 340 21.74 4.63 14.71
C ILE A 340 20.72 3.99 13.76
N PRO A 341 20.51 2.66 13.81
CA PRO A 341 19.60 1.97 12.88
C PRO A 341 18.19 2.54 12.88
N ALA A 342 17.65 2.89 14.05
CA ALA A 342 16.30 3.44 14.20
C ALA A 342 16.10 4.76 13.42
N LEU A 343 17.13 5.60 13.29
CA LEU A 343 17.04 6.82 12.48
C LEU A 343 17.06 6.50 10.99
N SER A 344 17.91 5.56 10.56
CA SER A 344 17.94 5.12 9.16
C SER A 344 16.63 4.45 8.74
N ASP A 345 16.03 3.63 9.60
CA ASP A 345 14.71 3.03 9.36
C ASP A 345 13.61 4.09 9.27
N ALA A 346 13.64 5.08 10.15
CA ALA A 346 12.69 6.19 10.12
C ALA A 346 12.84 7.07 8.85
N VAL A 347 14.07 7.37 8.42
CA VAL A 347 14.31 8.10 7.17
C VAL A 347 13.86 7.30 5.95
N TYR A 348 14.08 5.97 5.96
CA TYR A 348 13.54 5.09 4.92
C TYR A 348 12.01 5.18 4.86
N GLU A 349 11.34 5.08 6.01
CA GLU A 349 9.88 5.16 6.08
C GLU A 349 9.36 6.55 5.69
N LEU A 350 9.96 7.64 6.16
CA LEU A 350 9.61 9.00 5.75
C LEU A 350 9.73 9.16 4.24
N ALA A 351 10.85 8.73 3.66
CA ALA A 351 11.05 8.81 2.21
C ALA A 351 10.00 7.99 1.45
N ALA A 352 9.78 6.72 1.82
CA ALA A 352 8.80 5.85 1.17
C ALA A 352 7.37 6.43 1.27
N SER A 353 6.99 6.90 2.46
CA SER A 353 5.66 7.43 2.74
C SER A 353 5.43 8.83 2.15
N LEU A 354 6.48 9.55 1.76
CA LEU A 354 6.42 10.80 0.98
C LEU A 354 6.43 10.52 -0.54
N GLY A 355 6.32 9.26 -0.97
CA GLY A 355 6.29 8.89 -2.38
C GLY A 355 7.65 8.90 -3.06
N PHE A 356 8.75 8.80 -2.29
CA PHE A 356 10.08 8.52 -2.85
C PHE A 356 10.33 7.01 -2.92
N LYS A 357 11.38 6.63 -3.67
CA LYS A 357 11.84 5.25 -3.79
C LYS A 357 13.18 5.08 -3.05
N PRO A 358 13.16 4.88 -1.73
CA PRO A 358 14.37 4.68 -0.95
C PRO A 358 14.96 3.28 -1.11
N SER A 359 16.28 3.22 -0.96
CA SER A 359 17.05 2.00 -0.80
C SER A 359 17.91 2.12 0.46
N SER A 360 18.12 1.02 1.15
CA SER A 360 18.99 0.96 2.34
C SER A 360 20.24 0.16 2.02
N ARG A 361 21.39 0.59 2.54
CA ARG A 361 22.68 -0.11 2.41
C ARG A 361 23.42 -0.09 3.74
N TYR A 362 23.84 -1.27 4.16
CA TYR A 362 24.81 -1.43 5.24
C TYR A 362 26.21 -1.03 4.75
N ARG A 363 26.98 -0.35 5.60
CA ARG A 363 28.38 -0.01 5.37
C ARG A 363 29.18 -0.21 6.66
N GLU A 364 30.34 -0.82 6.53
CA GLU A 364 31.37 -0.72 7.57
C GLU A 364 32.06 0.63 7.45
N THR A 365 32.16 1.36 8.57
CA THR A 365 32.82 2.67 8.61
C THR A 365 34.01 2.65 9.55
N SER A 366 35.05 3.38 9.16
CA SER A 366 36.28 3.57 9.94
C SER A 366 36.43 5.06 10.22
N LEU A 367 36.74 5.41 11.47
CA LEU A 367 37.23 6.75 11.78
C LEU A 367 38.47 7.06 10.94
N ARG A 368 38.65 8.33 10.56
CA ARG A 368 39.79 8.76 9.74
C ARG A 368 41.09 8.38 10.44
N GLY A 369 41.89 7.51 9.80
CA GLY A 369 43.15 6.99 10.35
C GLY A 369 43.05 5.66 11.12
N ALA A 370 41.85 5.10 11.27
CA ALA A 370 41.69 3.78 11.89
C ALA A 370 42.08 2.65 10.92
N LYS A 371 42.90 1.71 11.40
CA LYS A 371 43.37 0.54 10.62
C LYS A 371 42.29 -0.54 10.42
N LYS A 372 41.17 -0.45 11.14
CA LYS A 372 40.04 -1.40 11.09
C LYS A 372 38.70 -0.64 11.16
N PRO A 373 37.61 -1.22 10.64
CA PRO A 373 36.26 -0.71 10.84
C PRO A 373 35.97 -0.42 12.31
N THR A 374 35.49 0.78 12.60
CA THR A 374 35.19 1.23 13.95
C THR A 374 33.73 1.05 14.31
N LYS A 375 32.80 1.33 13.39
CA LYS A 375 31.35 1.20 13.62
C LYS A 375 30.61 0.90 12.31
N PRO A 376 29.55 0.08 12.35
CA PRO A 376 28.62 -0.03 11.22
C PRO A 376 27.83 1.27 11.04
N ALA A 377 27.44 1.56 9.81
CA ALA A 377 26.51 2.63 9.46
C ALA A 377 25.51 2.18 8.40
N TRP A 378 24.33 2.79 8.41
CA TRP A 378 23.24 2.51 7.49
C TRP A 378 22.97 3.75 6.65
N MET A 379 23.11 3.59 5.33
CA MET A 379 22.87 4.63 4.36
C MET A 379 21.50 4.43 3.70
N VAL A 380 20.63 5.43 3.81
CA VAL A 380 19.40 5.53 3.02
C VAL A 380 19.70 6.39 1.80
N TYR A 381 19.39 5.90 0.60
CA TYR A 381 19.58 6.62 -0.66
C TYR A 381 18.28 6.65 -1.48
N PHE A 382 17.92 7.83 -2.00
CA PHE A 382 16.79 8.01 -2.89
C PHE A 382 17.03 9.17 -3.86
N HIS A 383 16.15 9.32 -4.85
CA HIS A 383 16.16 10.46 -5.76
C HIS A 383 15.07 11.45 -5.37
N ALA A 384 15.43 12.73 -5.24
CA ALA A 384 14.53 13.83 -4.95
C ALA A 384 14.86 15.01 -5.86
N SER A 385 13.85 15.52 -6.57
CA SER A 385 13.97 16.73 -7.40
C SER A 385 13.64 17.99 -6.60
N ALA A 386 13.93 19.15 -7.18
CA ALA A 386 13.56 20.45 -6.62
C ALA A 386 12.04 20.66 -6.50
N ASP A 387 11.21 19.84 -7.17
CA ASP A 387 9.75 19.92 -7.10
C ASP A 387 9.20 19.47 -5.75
N ILE A 388 9.96 18.63 -5.03
CA ILE A 388 9.68 18.22 -3.65
C ILE A 388 11.01 18.35 -2.88
N PRO A 389 11.36 19.57 -2.44
CA PRO A 389 12.67 19.82 -1.83
C PRO A 389 12.80 19.08 -0.50
N VAL A 390 13.88 18.33 -0.34
CA VAL A 390 14.16 17.56 0.89
C VAL A 390 15.25 18.19 1.74
N PHE A 391 15.62 19.42 1.42
CA PHE A 391 16.53 20.26 2.20
C PHE A 391 15.88 21.63 2.36
N THR A 392 16.26 22.35 3.40
CA THR A 392 16.01 23.80 3.50
C THR A 392 17.30 24.60 3.42
N LEU A 393 18.46 24.00 3.72
CA LEU A 393 19.75 24.69 3.65
C LEU A 393 20.05 25.23 2.24
N PRO A 394 20.31 26.53 2.05
CA PRO A 394 20.46 27.15 0.74
C PRO A 394 21.50 26.47 -0.17
N ARG A 395 22.64 26.04 0.40
CA ARG A 395 23.71 25.33 -0.33
C ARG A 395 23.33 23.93 -0.80
N LYS A 396 22.34 23.28 -0.16
CA LYS A 396 21.84 21.95 -0.53
C LYS A 396 20.66 22.10 -1.50
N VAL A 397 19.76 23.05 -1.23
CA VAL A 397 18.63 23.41 -2.08
C VAL A 397 19.09 23.83 -3.48
N SER A 398 20.09 24.72 -3.58
CA SER A 398 20.62 25.18 -4.88
C SER A 398 21.23 24.08 -5.74
N ARG A 399 21.55 22.92 -5.14
CA ARG A 399 22.07 21.74 -5.82
C ARG A 399 20.98 20.77 -6.25
N GLN A 400 19.77 20.84 -5.69
CA GLN A 400 18.64 20.03 -6.14
C GLN A 400 18.14 20.50 -7.51
N ARG A 401 18.14 19.60 -8.48
CA ARG A 401 17.68 19.88 -9.84
C ARG A 401 16.19 19.55 -9.99
N PRO A 402 15.45 20.28 -10.84
CA PRO A 402 14.06 19.96 -11.15
C PRO A 402 13.95 18.59 -11.84
N ALA A 403 12.76 17.97 -11.78
CA ALA A 403 12.52 16.74 -12.52
C ALA A 403 12.66 16.98 -14.04
N PRO A 404 13.13 15.98 -14.80
CA PRO A 404 13.18 16.08 -16.26
C PRO A 404 11.80 16.35 -16.86
N THR A 405 11.71 17.32 -17.77
CA THR A 405 10.48 17.61 -18.52
C THR A 405 10.28 16.60 -19.66
N GLY A 406 9.03 16.24 -19.97
CA GLY A 406 8.68 15.38 -21.11
C GLY A 406 9.00 13.89 -20.97
N ARG A 407 9.58 13.42 -19.86
CA ARG A 407 9.79 11.99 -19.55
C ARG A 407 9.54 11.70 -18.09
N THR A 408 8.67 10.74 -17.80
CA THR A 408 8.50 10.25 -16.43
C THR A 408 9.80 9.60 -15.93
N PRO A 409 10.36 10.04 -14.79
CA PRO A 409 11.67 9.60 -14.34
C PRO A 409 11.67 8.12 -13.90
N MET A 410 12.85 7.48 -13.92
CA MET A 410 13.02 6.10 -13.44
C MET A 410 12.72 5.99 -11.93
N SER A 411 12.84 7.08 -11.17
CA SER A 411 12.49 7.13 -9.75
C SER A 411 10.99 6.94 -9.51
N ALA A 412 10.13 7.29 -10.48
CA ALA A 412 8.66 7.19 -10.35
C ALA A 412 8.10 5.78 -10.61
N ARG A 413 8.95 4.77 -10.88
CA ARG A 413 8.54 3.35 -11.00
C ARG A 413 9.48 2.42 -10.24
N ARG A 414 8.94 1.30 -9.77
CA ARG A 414 9.69 0.16 -9.20
C ARG A 414 9.85 -0.91 -10.29
N HIS A 415 11.07 -1.15 -10.74
CA HIS A 415 11.34 -2.21 -11.71
C HIS A 415 11.41 -3.55 -11.00
N ILE A 416 10.67 -4.54 -11.50
CA ILE A 416 10.81 -5.94 -11.07
C ILE A 416 12.07 -6.50 -11.75
N VAL A 417 12.88 -7.21 -10.98
CA VAL A 417 14.21 -7.66 -11.41
C VAL A 417 14.36 -9.17 -11.39
N ALA A 418 13.59 -9.83 -10.53
CA ALA A 418 13.50 -11.28 -10.43
C ALA A 418 12.14 -11.62 -9.80
N VAL A 419 11.64 -12.80 -10.14
CA VAL A 419 10.46 -13.41 -9.54
C VAL A 419 10.84 -14.87 -9.34
N ASP A 420 11.43 -15.15 -8.18
CA ASP A 420 12.03 -16.45 -7.91
C ASP A 420 11.02 -17.31 -7.16
N GLU A 421 10.83 -18.56 -7.59
CA GLU A 421 10.04 -19.52 -6.82
C GLU A 421 10.70 -19.78 -5.47
N VAL A 422 9.89 -19.81 -4.40
CA VAL A 422 10.33 -20.04 -3.03
C VAL A 422 9.52 -21.16 -2.40
N GLU A 423 9.99 -21.66 -1.26
CA GLU A 423 9.21 -22.62 -0.45
C GLU A 423 7.81 -22.05 -0.15
N SER A 424 6.80 -22.91 -0.20
CA SER A 424 5.42 -22.52 0.09
C SER A 424 5.32 -21.95 1.51
N VAL A 425 4.85 -20.72 1.62
CA VAL A 425 4.56 -20.08 2.91
C VAL A 425 3.05 -19.92 3.09
N PRO A 426 2.55 -19.83 4.34
CA PRO A 426 1.16 -19.44 4.57
C PRO A 426 0.88 -18.05 3.96
N THR A 427 -0.19 -17.96 3.19
CA THR A 427 -0.60 -16.70 2.55
C THR A 427 -2.04 -16.33 2.90
N ARG A 428 -2.37 -15.05 2.87
CA ARG A 428 -3.74 -14.55 3.04
C ARG A 428 -4.00 -13.41 2.06
N CYS A 429 -5.25 -13.28 1.63
CA CYS A 429 -5.65 -12.16 0.80
C CYS A 429 -6.65 -11.26 1.51
N ILE A 430 -6.68 -10.00 1.08
CA ILE A 430 -7.61 -8.99 1.57
C ILE A 430 -8.32 -8.31 0.39
N ALA A 431 -9.53 -7.82 0.67
CA ALA A 431 -10.28 -6.90 -0.18
C ALA A 431 -10.27 -5.51 0.48
N VAL A 432 -10.10 -4.47 -0.32
CA VAL A 432 -10.16 -3.07 0.12
C VAL A 432 -11.19 -2.31 -0.70
N ASP A 433 -11.73 -1.23 -0.15
CA ASP A 433 -12.73 -0.36 -0.82
C ASP A 433 -12.12 0.70 -1.75
N SER A 434 -10.81 0.66 -1.98
CA SER A 434 -10.14 1.52 -2.97
C SER A 434 -10.74 1.35 -4.36
N ARG A 435 -11.01 2.46 -5.05
CA ARG A 435 -11.56 2.46 -6.42
C ARG A 435 -10.67 1.74 -7.43
N SER A 436 -9.35 1.75 -7.22
CA SER A 436 -8.37 1.09 -8.08
C SER A 436 -8.17 -0.38 -7.73
N HIS A 437 -8.78 -0.85 -6.63
CA HIS A 437 -8.52 -2.15 -6.01
C HIS A 437 -7.07 -2.38 -5.59
N LEU A 438 -6.24 -1.34 -5.58
CA LEU A 438 -4.86 -1.44 -5.11
C LEU A 438 -4.76 -1.08 -3.63
N PHE A 439 -3.83 -1.72 -2.95
CA PHE A 439 -3.38 -1.36 -1.61
C PHE A 439 -1.86 -1.43 -1.53
N LEU A 440 -1.26 -0.77 -0.55
CA LEU A 440 0.18 -0.75 -0.37
C LEU A 440 0.66 -1.92 0.48
N ALA A 441 1.71 -2.60 0.03
CA ALA A 441 2.33 -3.72 0.73
C ALA A 441 3.85 -3.58 0.78
N GLY A 442 4.46 -4.19 1.81
CA GLY A 442 5.90 -4.12 2.06
C GLY A 442 6.33 -2.79 2.69
N ARG A 443 7.53 -2.78 3.28
CA ARG A 443 8.14 -1.56 3.86
C ARG A 443 8.34 -0.44 2.84
N ALA A 444 8.53 -0.83 1.57
CA ALA A 444 8.68 0.08 0.45
C ALA A 444 7.34 0.68 -0.04
N MET A 445 6.20 0.27 0.55
CA MET A 445 4.86 0.74 0.22
C MET A 445 4.55 0.54 -1.27
N THR A 446 4.78 -0.68 -1.76
CA THR A 446 4.57 -1.05 -3.15
C THR A 446 3.08 -1.28 -3.42
N PRO A 447 2.48 -0.60 -4.40
CA PRO A 447 1.10 -0.85 -4.80
C PRO A 447 0.92 -2.28 -5.31
N THR A 448 -0.09 -2.98 -4.81
CA THR A 448 -0.46 -4.32 -5.25
C THR A 448 -1.98 -4.52 -5.26
N HIS A 449 -2.46 -5.52 -6.00
CA HIS A 449 -3.89 -5.71 -6.23
C HIS A 449 -4.57 -6.50 -5.11
N ASN A 450 -5.79 -6.10 -4.78
CA ASN A 450 -6.69 -6.81 -3.86
C ASN A 450 -7.29 -8.09 -4.48
N THR A 451 -8.02 -8.84 -3.65
CA THR A 451 -8.89 -9.92 -4.14
C THR A 451 -10.30 -9.39 -4.38
N GLU A 452 -10.93 -9.77 -5.50
CA GLU A 452 -12.32 -9.45 -5.87
C GLU A 452 -13.36 -10.22 -5.03
N ILE A 453 -13.14 -10.34 -3.71
CA ILE A 453 -14.07 -11.01 -2.79
C ILE A 453 -15.44 -10.32 -2.82
N ALA A 454 -15.49 -9.00 -3.01
CA ALA A 454 -16.73 -8.23 -3.08
C ALA A 454 -17.63 -8.58 -4.27
N ALA A 455 -17.06 -8.90 -5.44
CA ALA A 455 -17.83 -9.33 -6.61
C ALA A 455 -18.43 -10.73 -6.41
N TRP A 456 -17.71 -11.59 -5.69
CA TRP A 456 -18.20 -12.92 -5.30
C TRP A 456 -19.26 -12.86 -4.22
N LEU A 457 -19.10 -11.98 -3.22
CA LEU A 457 -20.13 -11.70 -2.24
C LEU A 457 -21.40 -11.20 -2.94
N ALA A 458 -21.32 -10.21 -3.84
CA ALA A 458 -22.49 -9.75 -4.61
C ALA A 458 -23.15 -10.87 -5.44
N ALA A 459 -22.38 -11.77 -6.05
CA ALA A 459 -22.92 -12.93 -6.79
C ALA A 459 -23.62 -13.96 -5.88
N VAL A 460 -23.17 -14.12 -4.64
CA VAL A 460 -23.79 -14.98 -3.62
C VAL A 460 -24.98 -14.29 -2.95
N GLU A 461 -24.91 -12.99 -2.70
CA GLU A 461 -25.96 -12.16 -2.08
C GLU A 461 -27.15 -11.92 -3.01
N LEU A 462 -26.95 -11.97 -4.33
CA LEU A 462 -28.05 -11.97 -5.32
C LEU A 462 -28.73 -13.35 -5.48
N HIS A 463 -28.35 -14.34 -4.66
CA HIS A 463 -29.02 -15.63 -4.59
C HIS A 463 -30.42 -15.47 -3.96
N PRO A 464 -31.48 -16.13 -4.47
CA PRO A 464 -32.85 -15.97 -3.97
C PRO A 464 -33.06 -16.31 -2.48
N ASP A 465 -32.13 -17.07 -1.90
CA ASP A 465 -32.12 -17.47 -0.49
C ASP A 465 -31.02 -16.76 0.33
N GLY A 466 -30.39 -15.71 -0.20
CA GLY A 466 -29.38 -14.90 0.50
C GLY A 466 -30.02 -14.02 1.60
N PRO A 467 -29.45 -13.92 2.81
CA PRO A 467 -30.00 -13.08 3.85
C PRO A 467 -29.52 -11.63 3.66
N VAL A 468 -30.45 -10.72 3.32
CA VAL A 468 -30.42 -9.25 3.46
C VAL A 468 -30.34 -8.42 2.16
N ARG A 469 -30.97 -7.24 2.21
CA ARG A 469 -31.47 -6.37 1.13
C ARG A 469 -30.63 -5.09 0.96
N CYS A 470 -30.64 -4.51 -0.25
CA CYS A 470 -29.95 -3.27 -0.61
C CYS A 470 -30.52 -2.00 0.07
N ALA A 471 -29.66 -1.00 0.31
CA ALA A 471 -30.04 0.31 0.83
C ALA A 471 -30.92 1.09 -0.16
N GLY A 472 -32.01 1.68 0.34
CA GLY A 472 -32.90 2.55 -0.42
C GLY A 472 -34.23 1.92 -0.87
N PHE A 473 -34.55 0.71 -0.44
CA PHE A 473 -35.81 0.07 -0.81
C PHE A 473 -36.79 -0.04 0.36
N ASP A 474 -37.97 0.49 0.13
CA ASP A 474 -39.19 0.16 0.84
C ASP A 474 -40.34 0.24 -0.16
N ARG A 475 -41.37 -0.61 0.04
CA ARG A 475 -42.55 -0.62 -0.82
C ARG A 475 -43.54 0.50 -0.46
N ASP A 476 -43.52 1.07 0.75
CA ASP A 476 -44.13 2.38 1.13
C ASP A 476 -44.03 2.72 2.66
N GLN A 477 -43.65 1.80 3.58
CA GLN A 477 -43.23 2.17 4.97
C GLN A 477 -42.19 1.19 5.61
N PRO A 478 -41.08 1.68 6.19
CA PRO A 478 -39.99 0.83 6.70
C PRO A 478 -40.20 0.58 8.19
N ILE A 479 -40.26 -0.68 8.65
CA ILE A 479 -40.36 -0.90 10.10
C ILE A 479 -39.77 -2.22 10.61
N PRO A 480 -39.61 -2.38 11.93
CA PRO A 480 -38.32 -2.38 12.58
C PRO A 480 -38.09 -3.73 13.25
N ARG A 481 -36.84 -4.14 13.36
CA ARG A 481 -36.29 -5.14 14.30
C ARG A 481 -35.40 -6.12 13.56
N PRO A 482 -34.38 -6.65 14.26
CA PRO A 482 -33.52 -7.69 13.72
C PRO A 482 -34.35 -8.94 13.42
N VAL A 483 -33.97 -9.66 12.36
CA VAL A 483 -34.37 -11.06 12.18
C VAL A 483 -33.61 -11.87 13.22
N THR A 484 -34.33 -12.49 14.16
CA THR A 484 -33.77 -13.50 15.06
C THR A 484 -34.01 -14.89 14.50
N ASP A 485 -32.99 -15.73 14.66
CA ASP A 485 -32.75 -17.09 14.15
C ASP A 485 -33.94 -17.94 13.68
#